data_AF-A0A3D4QXN2-F1
#
_entry.id   AF-A0A3D4QXN2-F1
#
_cell.length_a   1.000
_cell.length_b   1.000
_cell.length_c   1.000
_cell.angle_alpha   90.00
_cell.angle_beta   90.00
_cell.angle_gamma   90.00
#
_symmetry.space_group_name_H-M   'P 1'
#
loop_
_entity.id
_entity.type
_entity.pdbx_description
1 polymer ?
#
loop_
_entity_poly.entity_id
_entity_poly.type
_entity_poly.pdbx_seq_one_letter_code
_entity_poly.pdbx_strand_id
1 'polypeptide(L)' 'ETSKTYLKGGRAMIEDAVKIITETKNSLIEKYEMKKITTTRNNVIWGTEKVVLIQNMTTGELKLKKNLR' A
#
# COMPACT_ATOMS: atom_id res chain seq x y z
N GLU A 1 -9.16 -12.98 -38.07
CA GLU A 1 -8.79 -11.65 -37.54
C GLU A 1 -9.40 -11.52 -36.15
N THR A 2 -8.71 -12.01 -35.13
CA THR A 2 -9.31 -12.22 -33.80
C THR A 2 -8.24 -11.96 -32.75
N SER A 3 -8.28 -10.77 -32.13
CA SER A 3 -7.73 -10.49 -30.78
C SER A 3 -7.81 -8.99 -30.46
N LYS A 4 -9.01 -8.45 -30.19
CA LYS A 4 -9.17 -7.10 -29.59
C LYS A 4 -10.41 -7.03 -28.70
N THR A 5 -10.46 -7.79 -27.61
CA THR A 5 -11.53 -7.61 -26.61
C THR A 5 -11.12 -7.79 -25.14
N TYR A 6 -9.88 -8.18 -24.81
CA TYR A 6 -9.51 -8.48 -23.41
C TYR A 6 -8.88 -7.33 -22.61
N LEU A 7 -8.64 -6.15 -23.20
CA LEU A 7 -7.86 -5.08 -22.54
C LEU A 7 -8.67 -4.00 -21.80
N LYS A 8 -10.01 -3.97 -21.92
CA LYS A 8 -10.83 -2.93 -21.26
C LYS A 8 -11.26 -3.26 -19.82
N GLY A 9 -11.37 -4.54 -19.45
CA GLY A 9 -11.79 -4.95 -18.10
C GLY A 9 -10.67 -4.96 -17.04
N GLY A 10 -9.42 -5.16 -17.46
CA GLY A 10 -8.29 -5.28 -16.53
C GLY A 10 -7.81 -3.97 -15.90
N ARG A 11 -7.94 -2.83 -16.60
CA ARG A 11 -7.53 -1.52 -16.07
C ARG A 11 -8.38 -1.08 -14.88
N ALA A 12 -9.70 -1.24 -14.99
CA ALA A 12 -10.63 -0.87 -13.92
C ALA A 12 -10.38 -1.67 -12.63
N MET A 13 -10.11 -2.98 -12.74
CA MET A 13 -9.77 -3.80 -11.58
C MET A 13 -8.45 -3.40 -10.90
N ILE A 14 -7.46 -2.96 -11.69
CA ILE A 14 -6.17 -2.50 -11.16
C ILE A 14 -6.34 -1.15 -10.44
N GLU A 15 -7.13 -0.23 -11.00
CA GLU A 15 -7.43 1.07 -10.36
C GLU A 15 -8.19 0.88 -9.04
N ASP A 16 -9.16 -0.02 -9.00
CA ASP A 16 -9.92 -0.35 -7.79
C ASP A 16 -9.01 -0.98 -6.71
N ALA A 17 -8.13 -1.90 -7.11
CA ALA A 17 -7.15 -2.49 -6.20
C ALA A 17 -6.17 -1.45 -5.62
N VAL A 18 -5.67 -0.52 -6.44
CA VAL A 18 -4.80 0.57 -5.99
C VAL A 18 -5.53 1.49 -5.02
N LYS A 19 -6.81 1.75 -5.27
CA LYS A 19 -7.65 2.56 -4.39
C LYS A 19 -7.84 1.88 -3.03
N ILE A 20 -8.19 0.59 -3.00
CA ILE A 20 -8.35 -0.20 -1.76
C ILE A 20 -7.05 -0.21 -0.94
N ILE A 21 -5.89 -0.41 -1.59
CA ILE A 21 -4.58 -0.37 -0.94
C ILE A 21 -4.33 1.02 -0.32
N THR A 22 -4.66 2.08 -1.05
CA THR A 22 -4.46 3.47 -0.59
C THR A 22 -5.37 3.81 0.58
N GLU A 23 -6.64 3.44 0.51
CA GLU A 23 -7.62 3.63 1.59
C GLU A 23 -7.23 2.84 2.84
N THR A 24 -6.84 1.57 2.67
CA THR A 24 -6.38 0.72 3.79
C THR A 24 -5.15 1.32 4.46
N LYS A 25 -4.17 1.76 3.68
CA LYS A 25 -2.97 2.44 4.20
C LYS A 25 -3.34 3.68 5.00
N ASN A 26 -4.19 4.56 4.45
CA ASN A 26 -4.59 5.79 5.14
C ASN A 26 -5.36 5.50 6.43
N SER A 27 -6.28 4.53 6.40
CA SER A 27 -7.03 4.09 7.59
C SER A 27 -6.11 3.55 8.68
N LEU A 28 -5.08 2.76 8.33
CA LEU A 28 -4.09 2.27 9.28
C LEU A 28 -3.22 3.40 9.86
N ILE A 29 -2.80 4.36 9.03
CA ILE A 29 -2.02 5.51 9.49
C ILE A 29 -2.83 6.33 10.50
N GLU A 30 -4.10 6.60 10.21
CA GLU A 30 -4.98 7.37 11.08
C GLU A 30 -5.30 6.60 12.37
N LYS A 31 -5.73 5.34 12.28
CA LYS A 31 -6.11 4.50 13.42
C LYS A 31 -5.00 4.33 14.45
N TYR A 32 -3.75 4.25 13.99
CA TYR A 32 -2.60 4.06 14.86
C TYR A 32 -1.80 5.35 15.07
N GLU A 33 -2.29 6.51 14.61
CA GLU A 33 -1.62 7.82 14.69
C GLU A 33 -0.15 7.76 14.20
N MET A 34 0.08 7.03 13.10
CA MET A 34 1.41 6.76 12.60
C MET A 34 2.04 8.00 11.98
N LYS A 35 3.33 8.21 12.26
CA LYS A 35 4.13 9.24 11.58
C LYS A 35 5.00 8.59 10.52
N LYS A 36 5.27 9.32 9.44
CA LYS A 36 6.23 8.87 8.42
C LYS A 36 7.61 8.83 9.06
N ILE A 37 8.19 7.63 9.18
CA ILE A 37 9.48 7.42 9.83
C ILE A 37 10.60 7.59 8.80
N THR A 38 10.50 6.86 7.68
CA THR A 38 11.56 6.84 6.68
C THR A 38 11.03 6.46 5.30
N THR A 39 11.81 6.75 4.28
CA THR A 39 11.59 6.30 2.91
C THR A 39 12.89 5.77 2.36
N THR A 40 12.86 4.52 1.93
CA THR A 40 13.94 3.87 1.20
C THR A 40 13.59 3.82 -0.28
N ARG A 41 14.53 3.37 -1.13
CA ARG A 41 14.33 3.28 -2.58
C ARG A 41 13.07 2.51 -2.99
N ASN A 42 12.72 1.46 -2.23
CA ASN A 42 11.62 0.56 -2.57
C ASN A 42 10.50 0.55 -1.53
N ASN A 43 10.72 1.12 -0.34
CA ASN A 43 9.74 1.05 0.74
C ASN A 43 9.50 2.40 1.38
N VAL A 44 8.24 2.66 1.73
CA VAL A 44 7.85 3.75 2.62
C VAL A 44 7.44 3.15 3.95
N ILE A 45 7.94 3.72 5.05
CA ILE A 45 7.71 3.21 6.40
C ILE A 45 7.04 4.30 7.23
N TRP A 46 5.88 3.98 7.78
CA TRP A 46 5.19 4.74 8.81
C TRP A 46 5.22 3.94 10.10
N GLY A 47 5.11 4.61 11.23
CA GLY A 47 4.94 3.88 12.48
C GLY A 47 4.83 4.77 13.69
N THR A 48 4.71 4.07 14.81
CA THR A 48 4.69 4.58 16.17
C THR A 48 5.62 3.74 17.03
N GLU A 49 5.69 4.02 18.32
CA GLU A 49 6.44 3.21 19.29
C GLU A 49 5.96 1.75 19.36
N LYS A 50 4.72 1.44 18.94
CA LYS A 50 4.14 0.10 19.09
C LYS A 50 4.03 -0.67 17.78
N VAL A 51 3.85 0.01 16.65
CA VAL A 51 3.58 -0.62 15.35
C VAL A 51 4.29 0.11 14.22
N VAL A 52 4.66 -0.64 13.17
CA VAL A 52 5.22 -0.10 11.94
C VAL A 52 4.46 -0.63 10.73
N LEU A 53 4.14 0.25 9.81
CA LEU A 53 3.54 -0.03 8.51
C LEU A 53 4.59 0.19 7.43
N ILE A 54 4.80 -0.83 6.59
CA ILE A 54 5.77 -0.83 5.50
C ILE A 54 4.99 -1.02 4.19
N GLN A 55 5.11 -0.07 3.27
CA GLN A 55 4.59 -0.21 1.91
C GLN A 55 5.75 -0.42 0.95
N ASN A 56 5.71 -1.51 0.17
CA ASN A 56 6.58 -1.67 -0.98
C ASN A 56 6.01 -0.88 -2.17
N MET A 57 6.76 0.12 -2.64
CA MET A 57 6.35 1.01 -3.73
C MET A 57 6.38 0.32 -5.11
N THR A 58 7.11 -0.79 -5.24
CA THR A 58 7.22 -1.55 -6.50
C THR A 58 6.09 -2.56 -6.65
N THR A 59 5.72 -3.25 -5.57
CA THR A 59 4.70 -4.32 -5.61
C THR A 59 3.35 -3.89 -5.04
N GLY A 60 3.27 -2.76 -4.35
CA GLY A 60 2.06 -2.31 -3.65
C GLY A 60 1.78 -3.06 -2.34
N GLU A 61 2.65 -4.00 -1.94
CA GLU A 61 2.48 -4.80 -0.73
C GLU A 61 2.49 -3.90 0.53
N LEU A 62 1.50 -4.09 1.40
CA LEU A 62 1.42 -3.45 2.72
C LEU A 62 1.68 -4.47 3.83
N LYS A 63 2.65 -4.20 4.69
CA LYS A 63 3.02 -5.03 5.83
C LYS A 63 2.91 -4.24 7.13
N LEU A 64 2.03 -4.67 8.02
CA LEU A 64 1.92 -4.15 9.39
C LEU A 64 2.69 -5.08 10.35
N LYS A 65 3.56 -4.53 11.19
CA LYS A 65 4.36 -5.29 12.17
C LYS A 65 4.37 -4.59 13.52
N LYS A 66 4.61 -5.35 14.59
CA LYS A 66 4.95 -4.77 15.90
C LYS A 66 6.28 -4.03 15.79
N ASN A 67 6.37 -2.85 16.39
CA ASN A 67 7.66 -2.19 16.57
C ASN A 67 8.43 -2.95 17.66
N LEU A 68 9.62 -3.44 17.31
CA LEU A 68 10.49 -4.22 18.21
C LEU A 68 11.56 -3.35 18.88
N ARG A 69 11.55 -2.04 18.61
CA ARG A 69 12.38 -1.07 19.30
C ARG A 69 11.82 -0.75 20.68
#